data_AF-A0A3D5PEQ9-F1
#
_entry.id   AF-A0A3D5PEQ9-F1
#
_cell.length_a   1.000
_cell.length_b   1.000
_cell.length_c   1.000
_cell.angle_alpha   90.00
_cell.angle_beta   90.00
_cell.angle_gamma   90.00
#
_symmetry.space_group_name_H-M   'P 1'
#
loop_
_entity.id
_entity.type
_entity.pdbx_description
1 polymer ?
#
loop_
_entity_poly.entity_id
_entity_poly.type
_entity_poly.pdbx_seq_one_letter_code
_entity_poly.pdbx_strand_id
1 'polypeptide(L)'
;MVSFGISKAAQAIKRVAPKCFKAGTLVACLDQAGKETLKPIEEIEVGDKVLAYDEETGEQGYKEVVRLFRNKTQEWHHVFVNGEEIVCTAEHPFYVDGKGFVPAKELKERDNLLLSDGSKVEIESLKTEHVEIPETTYNFEVKDFHTYYVSHSNVLVHNKCWEWGKGSFDSVEESLIKHAKKHNASLGLEPNDVSGYFEKAKKFADTVVQRGVKASKYVDGATSNIRRYKYLGKYIDMDKVNKIIVSFGFIT
;
A
#
# COMPACT_ATOMS: atom_id res chain seq x y z
N MET A 1 4.40 -38.03 7.26
CA MET A 1 4.73 -36.59 7.12
C MET A 1 3.50 -35.88 6.60
N VAL A 2 2.83 -35.06 7.42
CA VAL A 2 1.68 -34.28 7.00
C VAL A 2 2.19 -32.91 6.59
N SER A 3 2.13 -32.61 5.29
CA SER A 3 2.38 -31.26 4.78
C SER A 3 1.11 -30.44 5.02
N PHE A 4 1.16 -29.48 5.94
CA PHE A 4 0.08 -28.51 6.12
C PHE A 4 0.15 -27.49 4.98
N GLY A 5 -0.75 -27.63 4.01
CA GLY A 5 -0.92 -26.66 2.94
C GLY A 5 -1.32 -25.28 3.50
N ILE A 6 -0.69 -24.23 2.99
CA ILE A 6 -1.01 -22.84 3.33
C ILE A 6 -2.47 -22.56 2.96
N SER A 7 -3.25 -22.05 3.91
CA SER A 7 -4.68 -21.72 3.74
C SER A 7 -4.93 -20.70 2.60
N LYS A 8 -6.08 -20.82 1.93
CA LYS A 8 -6.58 -19.82 0.95
C LYS A 8 -6.72 -18.42 1.55
N ALA A 9 -6.92 -18.28 2.86
CA ALA A 9 -6.98 -16.99 3.52
C ALA A 9 -5.59 -16.41 3.80
N ALA A 10 -4.59 -17.25 4.09
CA ALA A 10 -3.18 -16.85 4.06
C ALA A 10 -2.73 -16.43 2.64
N GLN A 11 -3.29 -17.04 1.59
CA GLN A 11 -3.17 -16.55 0.21
C GLN A 11 -3.96 -15.25 -0.07
N ALA A 12 -5.11 -15.03 0.59
CA ALA A 12 -5.93 -13.83 0.40
C ALA A 12 -5.36 -12.58 1.09
N ILE A 13 -4.68 -12.74 2.23
CA ILE A 13 -3.84 -11.70 2.84
C ILE A 13 -2.72 -11.29 1.86
N LYS A 14 -2.28 -12.24 1.01
CA LYS A 14 -1.32 -12.04 -0.07
C LYS A 14 -1.90 -11.42 -1.36
N ARG A 15 -3.22 -11.31 -1.50
CA ARG A 15 -3.93 -10.75 -2.67
C ARG A 15 -4.41 -9.33 -2.40
N VAL A 16 -3.53 -8.53 -1.80
CA VAL A 16 -3.59 -7.09 -2.03
C VAL A 16 -3.02 -6.86 -3.42
N ALA A 17 -3.73 -6.15 -4.32
CA ALA A 17 -3.14 -5.71 -5.57
C ALA A 17 -1.78 -5.05 -5.22
N PRO A 18 -0.66 -5.63 -5.68
CA PRO A 18 0.64 -5.27 -5.14
C PRO A 18 0.89 -3.78 -5.37
N LYS A 19 1.37 -3.06 -4.35
CA LYS A 19 1.99 -1.74 -4.52
C LYS A 19 3.48 -1.99 -4.62
N CYS A 20 3.96 -2.36 -5.80
CA CYS A 20 5.32 -2.86 -5.98
C CYS A 20 5.96 -2.27 -7.24
N PHE A 21 7.27 -2.46 -7.33
CA PHE A 21 8.10 -2.06 -8.46
C PHE A 21 8.79 -3.24 -9.12
N LYS A 22 9.26 -3.04 -10.34
CA LYS A 22 10.15 -3.96 -11.06
C LYS A 22 11.57 -3.89 -10.49
N ALA A 23 12.34 -4.97 -10.65
CA ALA A 23 13.77 -4.98 -10.34
C ALA A 23 14.50 -3.84 -11.06
N GLY A 24 15.58 -3.34 -10.47
CA GLY A 24 16.35 -2.20 -10.96
C GLY A 24 15.79 -0.83 -10.57
N THR A 25 14.57 -0.76 -10.00
CA THR A 25 14.02 0.51 -9.50
C THR A 25 14.90 1.04 -8.38
N LEU A 26 15.49 2.20 -8.57
CA LEU A 26 16.39 2.81 -7.59
C LEU A 26 15.62 3.42 -6.43
N VAL A 27 16.18 3.32 -5.23
CA VAL A 27 15.62 3.83 -3.97
C VAL A 27 16.64 4.75 -3.30
N ALA A 28 16.21 5.95 -2.90
CA ALA A 28 17.03 6.88 -2.14
C ALA A 28 17.29 6.36 -0.72
N CYS A 29 18.57 6.12 -0.41
CA CYS A 29 18.97 5.53 0.87
C CYS A 29 20.35 6.02 1.33
N LEU A 30 20.78 5.54 2.49
CA LEU A 30 22.14 5.71 2.99
C LEU A 30 22.94 4.43 2.78
N ASP A 31 24.21 4.57 2.40
CA ASP A 31 25.18 3.49 2.46
C ASP A 31 25.61 3.18 3.91
N GLN A 32 26.48 2.18 4.08
CA GLN A 32 26.98 1.78 5.40
C GLN A 32 27.79 2.88 6.12
N ALA A 33 28.33 3.85 5.38
CA ALA A 33 29.04 5.00 5.92
C ALA A 33 28.11 6.18 6.24
N GLY A 34 26.80 6.05 5.97
CA GLY A 34 25.81 7.10 6.19
C GLY A 34 25.76 8.14 5.07
N LYS A 35 26.32 7.86 3.90
CA LYS A 35 26.27 8.75 2.73
C LYS A 35 25.07 8.44 1.85
N GLU A 36 24.44 9.49 1.33
CA GLU A 36 23.32 9.37 0.38
C GLU A 36 23.74 8.61 -0.88
N THR A 37 22.91 7.63 -1.26
CA THR A 37 23.11 6.80 -2.44
C THR A 37 21.76 6.32 -2.99
N LEU A 38 21.80 5.71 -4.17
CA LEU A 38 20.69 4.99 -4.77
C LEU A 38 21.00 3.50 -4.76
N LYS A 39 20.05 2.69 -4.31
CA LYS A 39 20.17 1.23 -4.30
C LYS A 39 19.01 0.60 -5.09
N PRO A 40 19.24 -0.42 -5.94
CA PRO A 40 18.16 -1.17 -6.56
C PRO A 40 17.22 -1.77 -5.50
N ILE A 41 15.90 -1.72 -5.73
CA ILE A 41 14.89 -2.13 -4.76
C ILE A 41 14.98 -3.61 -4.36
N GLU A 42 15.51 -4.46 -5.23
CA GLU A 42 15.76 -5.87 -4.96
C GLU A 42 16.88 -6.10 -3.94
N GLU A 43 17.82 -5.15 -3.82
CA GLU A 43 18.97 -5.16 -2.90
C GLU A 43 18.67 -4.44 -1.57
N ILE A 44 17.50 -3.83 -1.41
CA ILE A 44 17.09 -3.23 -0.14
C ILE A 44 16.86 -4.33 0.91
N GLU A 45 17.47 -4.16 2.08
CA GLU A 45 17.43 -5.06 3.21
C GLU A 45 16.73 -4.44 4.43
N VAL A 46 16.26 -5.29 5.35
CA VAL A 46 15.76 -4.82 6.66
C VAL A 46 16.89 -4.16 7.42
N GLY A 47 16.65 -2.96 7.93
CA GLY A 47 17.65 -2.12 8.60
C GLY A 47 18.31 -1.08 7.70
N ASP A 48 18.18 -1.17 6.37
CA ASP A 48 18.57 -0.08 5.47
C ASP A 48 17.80 1.20 5.83
N LYS A 49 18.47 2.35 5.72
CA LYS A 49 17.84 3.65 5.94
C LYS A 49 17.48 4.29 4.61
N VAL A 50 16.20 4.47 4.37
CA VAL A 50 15.66 5.10 3.16
C VAL A 50 15.15 6.50 3.46
N LEU A 51 15.25 7.41 2.50
CA LEU A 51 14.65 8.73 2.62
C LEU A 51 13.13 8.58 2.59
N ALA A 52 12.45 9.22 3.53
CA ALA A 52 11.01 9.13 3.70
C ALA A 52 10.41 10.48 4.11
N TYR A 53 9.12 10.63 3.88
CA TYR A 53 8.35 11.85 4.10
C TYR A 53 7.07 11.58 4.91
N ASP A 54 6.89 12.32 6.00
CA ASP A 54 5.68 12.26 6.81
C ASP A 54 4.60 13.16 6.21
N GLU A 55 3.51 12.55 5.76
CA GLU A 55 2.36 13.27 5.21
C GLU A 55 1.64 14.17 6.23
N GLU A 56 1.71 13.83 7.53
CA GLU A 56 0.98 14.56 8.57
C GLU A 56 1.73 15.82 9.01
N THR A 57 3.05 15.74 9.08
CA THR A 57 3.90 16.82 9.60
C THR A 57 4.65 17.59 8.50
N GLY A 58 4.81 16.98 7.33
CA GLY A 58 5.67 17.49 6.26
C GLY A 58 7.16 17.25 6.50
N GLU A 59 7.52 16.50 7.55
CA GLU A 59 8.92 16.19 7.86
C GLU A 59 9.51 15.18 6.87
N GLN A 60 10.74 15.42 6.44
CA GLN A 60 11.53 14.47 5.66
C GLN A 60 12.67 13.94 6.50
N GLY A 61 12.95 12.63 6.42
CA GLY A 61 14.05 12.03 7.17
C GLY A 61 14.35 10.59 6.76
N TYR A 62 15.52 10.12 7.16
CA TYR A 62 15.95 8.75 6.93
C TYR A 62 15.34 7.79 7.95
N LYS A 63 14.60 6.79 7.46
CA LYS A 63 13.86 5.82 8.27
C LYS A 63 14.27 4.41 7.90
N GLU A 64 14.26 3.54 8.91
CA GLU A 64 14.63 2.13 8.74
C GLU A 64 13.55 1.37 7.94
N VAL A 65 14.02 0.51 7.05
CA VAL A 65 13.21 -0.52 6.42
C VAL A 65 12.95 -1.63 7.45
N VAL A 66 11.68 -1.93 7.72
CA VAL A 66 11.28 -2.89 8.76
C VAL A 66 10.77 -4.22 8.19
N ARG A 67 10.42 -4.24 6.90
CA ARG A 67 9.88 -5.44 6.24
C ARG A 67 10.08 -5.39 4.74
N LEU A 68 10.27 -6.56 4.13
CA LEU A 68 10.37 -6.73 2.68
C LEU A 68 9.17 -7.51 2.15
N PHE A 69 8.70 -7.14 0.96
CA PHE A 69 7.65 -7.83 0.24
C PHE A 69 8.16 -8.26 -1.15
N ARG A 70 7.82 -9.48 -1.53
CA ARG A 70 8.09 -10.05 -2.85
C ARG A 70 6.83 -10.77 -3.34
N ASN A 71 6.33 -10.38 -4.50
CA ASN A 71 5.15 -10.97 -5.14
C ASN A 71 5.42 -11.20 -6.62
N LYS A 72 4.38 -11.51 -7.41
CA LYS A 72 4.47 -11.60 -8.87
C LYS A 72 3.35 -10.81 -9.55
N THR A 73 3.63 -10.25 -10.72
CA THR A 73 2.65 -9.57 -11.59
C THR A 73 2.85 -9.98 -13.04
N GLN A 74 1.79 -9.91 -13.84
CA GLN A 74 1.83 -10.01 -15.30
C GLN A 74 1.52 -8.67 -15.98
N GLU A 75 1.17 -7.65 -15.20
CA GLU A 75 0.81 -6.32 -15.70
C GLU A 75 1.75 -5.29 -15.08
N TRP A 76 2.36 -4.48 -15.94
CA TRP A 76 3.27 -3.40 -15.59
C TRP A 76 2.75 -2.06 -16.11
N HIS A 77 2.93 -1.02 -15.31
CA HIS A 77 2.67 0.37 -15.66
C HIS A 77 4.01 1.12 -15.66
N HIS A 78 4.30 1.74 -16.79
CA HIS A 78 5.52 2.50 -17.05
C HIS A 78 5.19 3.98 -16.96
N VAL A 79 5.90 4.68 -16.10
CA VAL A 79 5.78 6.13 -15.89
C VAL A 79 7.09 6.77 -16.32
N PHE A 80 7.02 7.63 -17.34
CA PHE A 80 8.20 8.32 -17.88
C PHE A 80 8.25 9.76 -17.35
N VAL A 81 9.36 10.13 -16.71
CA VAL A 81 9.60 11.44 -16.10
C VAL A 81 11.06 11.83 -16.27
N ASN A 82 11.33 13.04 -16.76
CA ASN A 82 12.70 13.57 -16.91
C ASN A 82 13.64 12.62 -17.70
N GLY A 83 13.11 11.94 -18.73
CA GLY A 83 13.84 10.92 -19.49
C GLY A 83 14.15 9.61 -18.74
N GLU A 84 13.67 9.45 -17.50
CA GLU A 84 13.75 8.21 -16.72
C GLU A 84 12.46 7.39 -16.85
N GLU A 85 12.57 6.09 -16.58
CA GLU A 85 11.45 5.16 -16.56
C GLU A 85 11.27 4.55 -15.17
N ILE A 86 10.04 4.62 -14.65
CA ILE A 86 9.64 3.95 -13.40
C ILE A 86 8.61 2.88 -13.75
N VAL A 87 8.93 1.61 -13.49
CA VAL A 87 8.07 0.47 -13.79
C VAL A 87 7.46 -0.09 -12.52
N CYS A 88 6.13 -0.02 -12.42
CA CYS A 88 5.39 -0.32 -11.21
C CYS A 88 4.09 -1.08 -11.49
N THR A 89 3.46 -1.55 -10.44
CA THR A 89 2.13 -2.18 -10.52
C THR A 89 1.02 -1.13 -10.59
N ALA A 90 -0.13 -1.49 -11.15
CA ALA A 90 -1.26 -0.59 -11.42
C ALA A 90 -1.74 0.26 -10.22
N GLU A 91 -1.65 -0.29 -9.01
CA GLU A 91 -2.13 0.37 -7.78
C GLU A 91 -1.02 1.12 -7.02
N HIS A 92 0.21 1.21 -7.56
CA HIS A 92 1.30 1.89 -6.87
C HIS A 92 1.02 3.40 -6.78
N PRO A 93 0.96 4.01 -5.58
CA PRO A 93 0.60 5.41 -5.43
C PRO A 93 1.80 6.34 -5.61
N PHE A 94 1.63 7.34 -6.48
CA PHE A 94 2.56 8.45 -6.68
C PHE A 94 1.96 9.74 -6.11
N TYR A 95 2.76 10.58 -5.47
CA TYR A 95 2.27 11.88 -4.99
C TYR A 95 2.17 12.87 -6.15
N VAL A 96 0.95 13.21 -6.53
CA VAL A 96 0.65 14.22 -7.56
C VAL A 96 0.30 15.54 -6.88
N ASP A 97 0.97 16.61 -7.30
CA ASP A 97 0.72 17.96 -6.81
C ASP A 97 -0.76 18.36 -6.97
N GLY A 98 -1.35 18.90 -5.90
CA GLY A 98 -2.75 19.27 -5.84
C GLY A 98 -3.76 18.10 -5.80
N LYS A 99 -3.31 16.85 -5.92
CA LYS A 99 -4.19 15.65 -5.85
C LYS A 99 -3.82 14.68 -4.72
N GLY A 100 -2.60 14.74 -4.19
CA GLY A 100 -2.08 13.76 -3.25
C GLY A 100 -1.72 12.43 -3.92
N PHE A 101 -1.78 11.33 -3.19
CA PHE A 101 -1.44 10.01 -3.72
C PHE A 101 -2.45 9.49 -4.73
N VAL A 102 -2.01 9.32 -5.98
CA VAL A 102 -2.79 8.80 -7.11
C VAL A 102 -2.22 7.45 -7.54
N PRO A 103 -3.04 6.39 -7.72
CA PRO A 103 -2.57 5.11 -8.26
C PRO A 103 -1.97 5.24 -9.66
N ALA A 104 -0.94 4.46 -9.97
CA ALA A 104 -0.24 4.49 -11.25
C ALA A 104 -1.18 4.43 -12.47
N LYS A 105 -2.16 3.51 -12.44
CA LYS A 105 -3.16 3.36 -13.52
C LYS A 105 -4.09 4.57 -13.71
N GLU A 106 -4.16 5.47 -12.73
CA GLU A 106 -5.02 6.67 -12.73
C GLU A 106 -4.22 7.94 -13.00
N LEU A 107 -2.90 7.85 -13.10
CA LEU A 107 -2.04 8.94 -13.52
C LEU A 107 -2.40 9.39 -14.93
N LYS A 108 -2.11 10.65 -15.20
CA LYS A 108 -2.28 11.25 -16.53
C LYS A 108 -0.99 11.90 -16.95
N GLU A 109 -0.72 11.88 -18.24
CA GLU A 109 0.30 12.76 -18.82
C GLU A 109 0.03 14.20 -18.38
N ARG A 110 1.10 14.98 -18.16
CA ARG A 110 1.05 16.34 -17.60
C ARG A 110 0.70 16.45 -16.11
N ASP A 111 0.42 15.34 -15.42
CA ASP A 111 0.42 15.38 -13.95
C ASP A 111 1.83 15.69 -13.44
N ASN A 112 1.91 16.45 -12.35
CA ASN A 112 3.17 16.87 -11.74
C ASN A 112 3.44 16.04 -10.48
N LEU A 113 4.50 15.25 -10.48
CA LEU A 113 4.94 14.43 -9.34
C LEU A 113 5.87 15.22 -8.43
N LEU A 114 5.75 15.01 -7.12
CA LEU A 114 6.60 15.66 -6.12
C LEU A 114 7.96 14.95 -5.99
N LEU A 115 9.05 15.72 -5.96
CA LEU A 115 10.42 15.23 -5.74
C LEU A 115 10.91 15.47 -4.31
N SER A 116 12.00 14.79 -3.92
CA SER A 116 12.59 14.89 -2.57
C SER A 116 13.15 16.27 -2.18
N ASP A 117 13.40 17.15 -3.15
CA ASP A 117 13.83 18.53 -2.91
C ASP A 117 12.64 19.53 -2.85
N GLY A 118 11.40 19.02 -2.93
CA GLY A 118 10.17 19.80 -2.97
C GLY A 118 9.81 20.37 -4.34
N SER A 119 10.66 20.17 -5.35
CA SER A 119 10.35 20.51 -6.74
C SER A 119 9.39 19.49 -7.37
N LYS A 120 9.00 19.73 -8.62
CA LYS A 120 8.00 18.92 -9.33
C LYS A 120 8.54 18.48 -10.68
N VAL A 121 8.15 17.27 -11.10
CA VAL A 121 8.44 16.75 -12.43
C VAL A 121 7.15 16.39 -13.17
N GLU A 122 7.04 16.79 -14.43
CA GLU A 122 5.89 16.49 -15.27
C GLU A 122 5.98 15.05 -15.82
N ILE A 123 4.88 14.31 -15.81
CA ILE A 123 4.77 13.01 -16.50
C ILE A 123 4.76 13.24 -18.01
N GLU A 124 5.78 12.69 -18.67
CA GLU A 124 6.00 12.80 -20.12
C GLU A 124 5.09 11.84 -20.89
N SER A 125 5.02 10.58 -20.44
CA SER A 125 4.17 9.55 -21.04
C SER A 125 3.88 8.40 -20.08
N LEU A 126 2.86 7.62 -20.40
CA LEU A 126 2.44 6.44 -19.65
C LEU A 126 2.26 5.25 -20.59
N LYS A 127 2.66 4.04 -20.16
CA LYS A 127 2.40 2.80 -20.91
C LYS A 127 1.97 1.68 -19.98
N THR A 128 1.19 0.74 -20.53
CA THR A 128 0.85 -0.52 -19.86
C THR A 128 1.41 -1.67 -20.67
N GLU A 129 2.11 -2.57 -19.99
CA GLU A 129 2.70 -3.79 -20.56
C GLU A 129 2.06 -5.00 -19.89
N HIS A 130 1.76 -6.04 -20.69
CA HIS A 130 1.38 -7.35 -20.18
C HIS A 130 2.42 -8.37 -20.62
N VAL A 131 2.96 -9.12 -19.66
CA VAL A 131 3.96 -10.16 -19.89
C VAL A 131 3.33 -11.54 -19.79
N GLU A 132 3.80 -12.49 -20.60
CA GLU A 132 3.27 -13.86 -20.62
C GLU A 132 3.54 -14.60 -19.29
N ILE A 133 4.74 -14.44 -18.76
CA ILE A 133 5.20 -15.11 -17.53
C ILE A 133 5.18 -14.11 -16.38
N PRO A 134 4.56 -14.42 -15.22
CA PRO A 134 4.56 -13.52 -14.07
C PRO A 134 5.99 -13.22 -13.57
N GLU A 135 6.35 -11.94 -13.56
CA GLU A 135 7.64 -11.42 -13.10
C GLU A 135 7.60 -11.06 -11.61
N THR A 136 8.75 -11.14 -10.94
CA THR A 136 8.87 -10.79 -9.52
C THR A 136 8.70 -9.29 -9.30
N THR A 137 7.98 -8.92 -8.25
CA THR A 137 7.76 -7.54 -7.84
C THR A 137 8.35 -7.29 -6.45
N TYR A 138 8.76 -6.05 -6.19
CA TYR A 138 9.50 -5.64 -5.00
C TYR A 138 8.81 -4.47 -4.30
N ASN A 139 8.67 -4.56 -2.97
CA ASN A 139 8.25 -3.46 -2.10
C ASN A 139 8.84 -3.68 -0.70
N PHE A 140 8.78 -2.68 0.16
CA PHE A 140 9.20 -2.76 1.55
C PHE A 140 8.39 -1.79 2.41
N GLU A 141 8.44 -2.00 3.73
CA GLU A 141 7.80 -1.13 4.72
C GLU A 141 8.85 -0.24 5.38
N VAL A 142 8.53 1.05 5.46
CA VAL A 142 9.37 2.08 6.07
C VAL A 142 8.77 2.45 7.41
N LYS A 143 9.60 2.45 8.45
CA LYS A 143 9.22 2.84 9.79
C LYS A 143 8.66 4.27 9.84
N ASP A 144 7.58 4.47 10.60
CA ASP A 144 6.88 5.73 10.87
C ASP A 144 6.17 6.37 9.65
N PHE A 145 6.89 6.61 8.55
CA PHE A 145 6.44 7.54 7.50
C PHE A 145 5.77 6.84 6.32
N HIS A 146 6.05 5.55 6.09
CA HIS A 146 5.41 4.72 5.05
C HIS A 146 5.40 5.31 3.62
N THR A 147 6.35 6.18 3.36
CA THR A 147 6.67 6.74 2.06
C THR A 147 8.15 6.53 1.81
N TYR A 148 8.54 6.64 0.54
CA TYR A 148 9.94 6.61 0.14
C TYR A 148 10.09 7.25 -1.24
N TYR A 149 11.34 7.43 -1.67
CA TYR A 149 11.66 8.05 -2.94
C TYR A 149 12.32 7.05 -3.89
N VAL A 150 11.88 7.07 -5.14
CA VAL A 150 12.38 6.18 -6.20
C VAL A 150 12.91 6.94 -7.41
N SER A 151 13.69 6.26 -8.25
CA SER A 151 14.34 6.79 -9.46
C SER A 151 15.52 7.73 -9.17
N HIS A 152 16.24 8.18 -10.19
CA HIS A 152 17.33 9.16 -10.01
C HIS A 152 16.79 10.55 -9.66
N SER A 153 15.61 10.87 -10.17
CA SER A 153 14.89 12.11 -9.86
C SER A 153 14.28 12.12 -8.43
N ASN A 154 14.33 11.02 -7.68
CA ASN A 154 13.77 10.90 -6.32
C ASN A 154 12.29 11.31 -6.26
N VAL A 155 11.43 10.57 -6.97
CA VAL A 155 9.98 10.75 -7.00
C VAL A 155 9.34 10.18 -5.72
N LEU A 156 8.46 10.96 -5.07
CA LEU A 156 7.76 10.54 -3.86
C LEU A 156 6.66 9.50 -4.15
N VAL A 157 6.80 8.34 -3.52
CA VAL A 157 5.86 7.23 -3.59
C VAL A 157 5.53 6.71 -2.19
N HIS A 158 4.49 5.88 -2.09
CA HIS A 158 3.97 5.47 -0.79
C HIS A 158 3.78 3.96 -0.67
N ASN A 159 4.26 3.38 0.44
CA ASN A 159 4.19 1.94 0.70
C ASN A 159 3.03 1.51 1.60
N LYS A 160 2.28 2.42 2.23
CA LYS A 160 1.29 2.03 3.25
C LYS A 160 0.16 1.21 2.63
N CYS A 161 0.10 -0.04 3.04
CA CYS A 161 -1.02 -0.95 2.81
C CYS A 161 -1.72 -1.15 4.15
N TRP A 162 -3.05 -1.12 4.15
CA TRP A 162 -3.79 -1.56 5.31
C TRP A 162 -3.55 -3.05 5.55
N GLU A 163 -3.36 -3.41 6.81
CA GLU A 163 -3.34 -4.79 7.26
C GLU A 163 -4.69 -5.18 7.85
N TRP A 164 -4.98 -6.49 7.87
CA TRP A 164 -6.13 -7.00 8.61
C TRP A 164 -5.69 -7.41 10.01
N GLY A 165 -6.34 -6.87 11.03
CA GLY A 165 -6.13 -7.24 12.42
C GLY A 165 -7.08 -8.34 12.87
N LYS A 166 -6.67 -9.11 13.88
CA LYS A 166 -7.51 -10.16 14.44
C LYS A 166 -8.76 -9.63 15.16
N GLY A 167 -8.79 -8.36 15.56
CA GLY A 167 -9.92 -7.80 16.30
C GLY A 167 -10.13 -8.58 17.61
N SER A 168 -11.31 -9.16 17.78
CA SER A 168 -11.65 -10.00 18.94
C SER A 168 -11.61 -11.51 18.65
N PHE A 169 -11.04 -11.92 17.52
CA PHE A 169 -10.89 -13.33 17.14
C PHE A 169 -9.54 -13.91 17.58
N ASP A 170 -9.43 -15.24 17.55
CA ASP A 170 -8.23 -15.97 17.94
C ASP A 170 -7.07 -15.76 16.94
N SER A 171 -7.38 -15.54 15.65
CA SER A 171 -6.40 -15.27 14.61
C SER A 171 -6.86 -14.22 13.59
N VAL A 172 -5.88 -13.59 12.93
CA VAL A 172 -6.13 -12.67 11.79
C VAL A 172 -6.89 -13.37 10.68
N GLU A 173 -6.50 -14.61 10.39
CA GLU A 173 -7.08 -15.41 9.33
C GLU A 173 -8.57 -15.72 9.58
N GLU A 174 -8.89 -16.17 10.79
CA GLU A 174 -10.27 -16.44 11.18
C GLU A 174 -11.13 -15.19 11.10
N SER A 175 -10.63 -14.07 11.65
CA SER A 175 -11.30 -12.77 11.61
C SER A 175 -11.68 -12.41 10.17
N LEU A 176 -10.70 -12.44 9.27
CA LEU A 176 -10.88 -12.05 7.88
C LEU A 176 -11.87 -12.97 7.15
N ILE A 177 -11.76 -14.30 7.32
CA ILE A 177 -12.69 -15.26 6.70
C ILE A 177 -14.13 -15.05 7.21
N LYS A 178 -14.30 -14.90 8.53
CA LYS A 178 -15.63 -14.73 9.14
C LYS A 178 -16.29 -13.45 8.66
N HIS A 179 -15.54 -12.36 8.59
CA HIS A 179 -16.04 -11.09 8.08
C HIS A 179 -16.37 -11.14 6.59
N ALA A 180 -15.51 -11.73 5.75
CA ALA A 180 -15.79 -11.93 4.33
C ALA A 180 -17.08 -12.74 4.12
N LYS A 181 -17.21 -13.91 4.76
CA LYS A 181 -18.41 -14.75 4.66
C LYS A 181 -19.68 -14.01 5.08
N LYS A 182 -19.59 -13.17 6.12
CA LYS A 182 -20.74 -12.40 6.62
C LYS A 182 -21.16 -11.29 5.66
N HIS A 183 -20.22 -10.64 4.97
CA HIS A 183 -20.50 -9.39 4.25
C HIS A 183 -20.42 -9.50 2.72
N ASN A 184 -19.85 -10.57 2.15
CA ASN A 184 -19.62 -10.68 0.71
C ASN A 184 -20.87 -10.52 -0.13
N ALA A 185 -21.98 -11.18 0.22
CA ALA A 185 -23.22 -11.07 -0.53
C ALA A 185 -23.73 -9.62 -0.63
N SER A 186 -23.70 -8.88 0.49
CA SER A 186 -24.09 -7.46 0.51
C SER A 186 -23.17 -6.57 -0.32
N LEU A 187 -21.92 -7.00 -0.52
CA LEU A 187 -20.92 -6.31 -1.31
C LEU A 187 -20.92 -6.75 -2.78
N GLY A 188 -21.80 -7.67 -3.20
CA GLY A 188 -21.82 -8.23 -4.55
C GLY A 188 -20.56 -9.05 -4.86
N LEU A 189 -20.02 -9.76 -3.87
CA LEU A 189 -18.88 -10.65 -3.99
C LEU A 189 -19.30 -12.10 -3.82
N GLU A 190 -18.55 -13.02 -4.43
CA GLU A 190 -18.73 -14.46 -4.23
C GLU A 190 -18.57 -14.84 -2.74
N PRO A 191 -19.32 -15.82 -2.20
CA PRO A 191 -19.37 -16.10 -0.76
C PRO A 191 -18.03 -16.38 -0.07
N ASN A 192 -17.03 -16.87 -0.82
CA ASN A 192 -15.69 -17.19 -0.30
C ASN A 192 -14.60 -16.27 -0.87
N ASP A 193 -14.94 -15.17 -1.53
CA ASP A 193 -13.98 -14.19 -2.03
C ASP A 193 -13.44 -13.30 -0.90
N VAL A 194 -12.51 -13.87 -0.14
CA VAL A 194 -11.83 -13.17 0.97
C VAL A 194 -10.94 -12.03 0.44
N SER A 195 -10.36 -12.19 -0.74
CA SER A 195 -9.48 -11.19 -1.35
C SER A 195 -10.26 -9.96 -1.80
N GLY A 196 -11.34 -10.16 -2.56
CA GLY A 196 -12.24 -9.08 -2.97
C GLY A 196 -12.86 -8.35 -1.78
N TYR A 197 -13.16 -9.06 -0.69
CA TYR A 197 -13.62 -8.45 0.55
C TYR A 197 -12.60 -7.49 1.13
N PHE A 198 -11.36 -7.96 1.32
CA PHE A 198 -10.31 -7.14 1.90
C PHE A 198 -9.99 -5.94 0.99
N GLU A 199 -10.00 -6.10 -0.33
CA GLU A 199 -9.85 -4.99 -1.27
C GLU A 199 -10.91 -3.90 -1.09
N LYS A 200 -12.18 -4.30 -0.95
CA LYS A 200 -13.25 -3.32 -0.71
C LYS A 200 -13.09 -2.62 0.63
N ALA A 201 -12.63 -3.34 1.67
CA ALA A 201 -12.34 -2.74 2.97
C ALA A 201 -11.22 -1.69 2.87
N LYS A 202 -10.12 -2.01 2.17
CA LYS A 202 -8.99 -1.09 1.94
C LYS A 202 -9.39 0.18 1.22
N LYS A 203 -10.10 0.06 0.09
CA LYS A 203 -10.59 1.21 -0.68
C LYS A 203 -11.52 2.10 0.15
N PHE A 204 -12.36 1.49 0.99
CA PHE A 204 -13.24 2.25 1.87
C PHE A 204 -12.46 2.91 3.01
N ALA A 205 -11.45 2.25 3.58
CA ALA A 205 -10.55 2.81 4.58
C ALA A 205 -9.81 4.04 4.03
N ASP A 206 -9.28 3.94 2.80
CA ASP A 206 -8.65 5.08 2.10
C ASP A 206 -9.64 6.22 1.89
N THR A 207 -10.87 5.93 1.46
CA THR A 207 -11.94 6.95 1.30
C THR A 207 -12.22 7.67 2.62
N VAL A 208 -12.35 6.93 3.72
CA VAL A 208 -12.60 7.48 5.06
C VAL A 208 -11.45 8.39 5.50
N VAL A 209 -10.21 8.00 5.22
CA VAL A 209 -9.01 8.81 5.52
C VAL A 209 -8.96 10.06 4.67
N GLN A 210 -9.06 9.95 3.34
CA GLN A 210 -8.98 11.05 2.39
C GLN A 210 -10.08 12.09 2.59
N ARG A 211 -11.30 11.65 2.94
CA ARG A 211 -12.44 12.55 3.19
C ARG A 211 -12.45 13.12 4.61
N GLY A 212 -11.45 12.81 5.45
CA GLY A 212 -11.37 13.31 6.81
C GLY A 212 -12.55 12.89 7.68
N VAL A 213 -13.14 11.71 7.43
CA VAL A 213 -14.33 11.25 8.16
C VAL A 213 -13.99 11.06 9.62
N LYS A 214 -14.78 11.68 10.51
CA LYS A 214 -14.58 11.58 11.96
C LYS A 214 -15.01 10.21 12.49
N ALA A 215 -14.27 9.72 13.46
CA ALA A 215 -14.62 8.48 14.16
C ALA A 215 -15.94 8.67 14.92
N SER A 216 -16.80 7.66 14.84
CA SER A 216 -18.09 7.62 15.54
C SER A 216 -17.97 7.09 16.97
N LYS A 217 -17.09 6.12 17.22
CA LYS A 217 -16.83 5.56 18.55
C LYS A 217 -15.53 4.75 18.58
N TYR A 218 -15.05 4.46 19.78
CA TYR A 218 -14.08 3.40 20.02
C TYR A 218 -14.73 2.01 19.90
N VAL A 219 -13.92 1.03 19.50
CA VAL A 219 -14.32 -0.37 19.43
C VAL A 219 -13.34 -1.17 20.27
N ASP A 220 -13.83 -1.77 21.35
CA ASP A 220 -13.04 -2.60 22.23
C ASP A 220 -12.74 -3.96 21.58
N GLY A 221 -11.53 -4.48 21.82
CA GLY A 221 -11.09 -5.77 21.31
C GLY A 221 -9.63 -6.03 21.61
N ALA A 222 -9.13 -7.20 21.20
CA ALA A 222 -7.73 -7.58 21.40
C ALA A 222 -6.77 -6.79 20.50
N THR A 223 -7.25 -6.21 19.41
CA THR A 223 -6.52 -5.18 18.66
C THR A 223 -6.85 -3.81 19.25
N SER A 224 -5.83 -3.13 19.78
CA SER A 224 -5.96 -1.81 20.41
C SER A 224 -6.22 -0.68 19.39
N ASN A 225 -6.67 0.47 19.88
CA ASN A 225 -6.84 1.72 19.11
C ASN A 225 -7.83 1.67 17.94
N ILE A 226 -8.68 0.64 17.88
CA ILE A 226 -9.69 0.54 16.84
C ILE A 226 -10.80 1.57 17.07
N ARG A 227 -11.11 2.32 16.01
CA ARG A 227 -12.23 3.26 15.96
C ARG A 227 -13.17 2.89 14.83
N ARG A 228 -14.46 3.11 15.05
CA ARG A 228 -15.51 2.92 14.04
C ARG A 228 -15.73 4.20 13.24
N TYR A 229 -15.70 4.10 11.93
CA TYR A 229 -16.04 5.15 10.99
C TYR A 229 -17.29 4.75 10.21
N LYS A 230 -18.14 5.71 9.87
CA LYS A 230 -19.37 5.50 9.11
C LYS A 230 -19.43 6.48 7.96
N TYR A 231 -19.66 5.99 6.74
CA TYR A 231 -19.73 6.82 5.54
C TYR A 231 -20.54 6.12 4.46
N LEU A 232 -21.46 6.84 3.80
CA LEU A 232 -22.29 6.35 2.69
C LEU A 232 -22.94 4.97 2.94
N GLY A 233 -23.60 4.81 4.09
CA GLY A 233 -24.29 3.57 4.46
C GLY A 233 -23.38 2.40 4.86
N LYS A 234 -22.06 2.60 4.91
CA LYS A 234 -21.07 1.58 5.30
C LYS A 234 -20.34 1.97 6.58
N TYR A 235 -19.79 0.98 7.27
CA TYR A 235 -18.90 1.18 8.41
C TYR A 235 -17.56 0.47 8.19
N ILE A 236 -16.54 0.98 8.86
CA ILE A 236 -15.25 0.32 8.99
C ILE A 236 -14.69 0.55 10.39
N ASP A 237 -14.16 -0.52 10.98
CA ASP A 237 -13.47 -0.50 12.26
C ASP A 237 -11.98 -0.62 11.96
N MET A 238 -11.24 0.43 12.27
CA MET A 238 -9.81 0.48 11.96
C MET A 238 -9.02 1.35 12.94
N ASP A 239 -7.74 1.01 13.09
CA ASP A 239 -6.72 1.92 13.58
C ASP A 239 -6.17 2.68 12.37
N LYS A 240 -6.51 3.98 12.28
CA LYS A 240 -6.07 4.83 11.17
C LYS A 240 -4.54 5.03 11.17
N VAL A 241 -3.92 5.09 12.35
CA VAL A 241 -2.50 5.42 12.53
C VAL A 241 -1.66 4.23 12.08
N ASN A 242 -1.95 3.06 12.65
CA ASN A 242 -1.26 1.80 12.34
C ASN A 242 -1.81 1.08 11.08
N LYS A 243 -2.84 1.65 10.45
CA LYS A 243 -3.55 1.10 9.27
C LYS A 243 -3.98 -0.34 9.44
N ILE A 244 -4.59 -0.65 10.57
CA ILE A 244 -5.14 -1.98 10.85
C ILE A 244 -6.66 -1.93 10.69
N ILE A 245 -7.22 -2.70 9.76
CA ILE A 245 -8.66 -2.90 9.63
C ILE A 245 -9.03 -4.17 10.38
N VAL A 246 -10.09 -4.14 11.19
CA VAL A 246 -10.59 -5.35 11.88
C VAL A 246 -12.02 -5.72 11.47
N SER A 247 -12.75 -4.80 10.83
CA SER A 247 -14.10 -5.06 10.35
C SER A 247 -14.56 -4.07 9.29
N PHE A 248 -15.34 -4.52 8.30
CA PHE A 248 -15.93 -3.67 7.26
C PHE A 248 -17.30 -4.21 6.78
N GLY A 249 -18.28 -3.35 6.58
CA GLY A 249 -19.57 -3.78 6.04
C GLY A 249 -20.60 -2.65 5.91
N PHE A 250 -21.86 -3.02 5.69
CA PHE A 250 -22.98 -2.07 5.69
C PHE A 250 -23.46 -1.79 7.12
N ILE A 251 -23.92 -0.56 7.35
CA ILE A 251 -24.59 -0.18 8.60
C ILE A 251 -25.92 -0.93 8.63
N THR A 252 -26.08 -1.78 9.64
CA THR A 252 -27.36 -2.40 10.02
C THR A 252 -28.17 -1.47 10.90
#